data_AF-A0A1J4JHD6-F1
#
_entry.id   AF-A0A1J4JHD6-F1
#
_cell.length_a   1.000
_cell.length_b   1.000
_cell.length_c   1.000
_cell.angle_alpha   90.00
_cell.angle_beta   90.00
_cell.angle_gamma   90.00
#
_symmetry.space_group_name_H-M   'P 1'
#
loop_
_entity.id
_entity.type
_entity.pdbx_description
1 polymer ?
#
loop_
_entity_poly.entity_id
_entity_poly.type
_entity_poly.pdbx_seq_one_letter_code
_entity_poly.pdbx_strand_id
1 'polypeptide(L)'
;MVTDAEKDKENDEEIRRKIKASNSLDGYCFGVRNSISNEQFSSALSQTNKDTISNEITDALSWIESSSDALMLLTLNPNKKNLKIN
;
A
#
# COMPACT_ATOMS: atom_id res chain seq x y z
N MET A 1 4.57 22.37 -22.79
CA MET A 1 3.96 21.22 -23.52
C MET A 1 4.91 20.06 -23.84
N VAL A 2 6.19 20.07 -23.42
CA VAL A 2 7.03 18.85 -23.37
C VAL A 2 7.42 18.55 -21.91
N THR A 3 7.73 19.61 -21.16
CA THR A 3 7.98 19.59 -19.71
C THR A 3 6.83 19.03 -18.87
N ASP A 4 5.57 19.24 -19.27
CA ASP A 4 4.42 18.74 -18.52
C ASP A 4 4.25 17.22 -18.71
N ALA A 5 4.49 16.74 -19.95
CA ALA A 5 4.40 15.32 -20.27
C ALA A 5 5.50 14.48 -19.60
N GLU A 6 6.70 15.02 -19.45
CA GLU A 6 7.80 14.36 -18.73
C GLU A 6 7.52 14.27 -17.23
N LYS A 7 6.96 15.34 -16.64
CA LYS A 7 6.62 15.40 -15.22
C LYS A 7 5.45 14.49 -14.85
N ASP A 8 4.45 14.40 -15.72
CA ASP A 8 3.33 13.48 -15.57
C ASP A 8 3.81 12.01 -15.65
N LYS A 9 4.74 11.71 -16.57
CA LYS A 9 5.32 10.35 -16.68
C LYS A 9 6.10 9.95 -15.43
N GLU A 10 6.90 10.84 -14.87
CA GLU A 10 7.68 10.56 -13.66
C GLU A 10 6.77 10.36 -12.44
N ASN A 11 5.70 11.16 -12.34
CA ASN A 11 4.69 11.03 -11.29
C ASN A 11 3.91 9.70 -11.42
N ASP A 12 3.55 9.30 -12.64
CA ASP A 12 2.92 8.00 -12.91
C ASP A 12 3.85 6.82 -12.55
N GLU A 13 5.14 6.91 -12.85
CA GLU A 13 6.12 5.90 -12.45
C GLU A 13 6.28 5.82 -10.92
N GLU A 14 6.28 6.96 -10.22
CA GLU A 14 6.31 7.00 -8.77
C GLU A 14 5.06 6.37 -8.14
N ILE A 15 3.88 6.71 -8.66
CA ILE A 15 2.59 6.12 -8.26
C ILE A 15 2.61 4.60 -8.49
N ARG A 16 3.07 4.15 -9.66
CA ARG A 16 3.14 2.72 -10.00
C ARG A 16 4.12 1.96 -9.10
N ARG A 17 5.26 2.57 -8.75
CA ARG A 17 6.22 2.01 -7.79
C ARG A 17 5.60 1.88 -6.40
N LYS A 18 4.88 2.91 -5.93
CA LYS A 18 4.18 2.88 -4.64
C LYS A 18 3.12 1.78 -4.60
N ILE A 19 2.26 1.65 -5.61
CA ILE A 19 1.27 0.57 -5.69
C ILE A 19 1.94 -0.82 -5.62
N LYS A 20 3.02 -1.02 -6.37
CA LYS A 20 3.75 -2.30 -6.38
C LYS A 20 4.37 -2.60 -5.00
N ALA A 21 4.94 -1.60 -4.35
CA ALA A 21 5.50 -1.74 -3.01
C ALA A 21 4.41 -2.05 -1.98
N SER A 22 3.27 -1.36 -2.04
CA SER A 22 2.10 -1.61 -1.17
C SER A 22 1.56 -3.03 -1.34
N ASN A 23 1.36 -3.51 -2.57
CA ASN A 23 0.90 -4.89 -2.82
C ASN A 23 1.91 -5.94 -2.32
N SER A 24 3.21 -5.65 -2.41
CA SER A 24 4.25 -6.53 -1.88
C SER A 24 4.22 -6.58 -0.35
N LEU A 25 3.99 -5.44 0.30
CA LEU A 25 3.88 -5.34 1.76
C LEU A 25 2.60 -6.05 2.23
N ASP A 26 1.49 -5.86 1.54
CA ASP A 26 0.22 -6.52 1.81
C ASP A 26 0.37 -8.05 1.80
N GLY A 27 0.93 -8.60 0.72
CA GLY A 27 1.21 -10.04 0.61
C GLY A 27 2.14 -10.56 1.71
N TYR A 28 3.15 -9.77 2.11
CA TYR A 28 4.04 -10.13 3.23
C TYR A 28 3.30 -10.15 4.57
N CYS A 29 2.54 -9.10 4.87
CA CYS A 29 1.70 -8.99 6.07
C CYS A 29 0.71 -10.16 6.19
N PHE A 30 0.06 -10.54 5.08
CA PHE A 30 -0.81 -11.73 5.04
C PHE A 30 -0.03 -13.03 5.30
N GLY A 31 1.14 -13.18 4.69
CA GLY A 31 2.02 -14.34 4.92
C GLY A 31 2.43 -14.47 6.39
N VAL A 32 2.90 -13.38 7.00
CA VAL A 32 3.29 -13.35 8.42
C VAL A 32 2.08 -13.64 9.31
N ARG A 33 0.92 -13.04 9.03
CA ARG A 33 -0.33 -13.30 9.79
C ARG A 33 -0.71 -14.78 9.75
N ASN A 34 -0.63 -15.42 8.58
CA ASN A 34 -0.89 -16.84 8.44
C ASN A 34 0.13 -17.69 9.20
N SER A 35 1.41 -17.33 9.14
CA SER A 35 2.47 -18.01 9.89
C SER A 35 2.26 -17.93 11.40
N ILE A 36 1.92 -16.77 11.96
CA ILE A 36 1.69 -16.63 13.42
C ILE A 36 0.42 -17.35 13.90
N SER A 37 -0.57 -17.53 13.02
CA SER A 37 -1.79 -18.30 13.30
C SER A 37 -1.60 -19.81 13.22
N ASN A 38 -0.50 -20.29 12.62
CA ASN A 38 -0.18 -21.71 12.55
C ASN A 38 0.37 -22.21 13.91
N GLU A 39 -0.24 -23.25 14.49
CA GLU A 39 0.14 -23.82 15.80
C GLU A 39 1.64 -24.14 15.92
N GLN A 40 2.27 -24.58 14.83
CA GLN A 40 3.70 -24.94 14.78
C GLN A 40 4.61 -23.74 15.06
N PHE A 41 4.23 -22.55 14.60
CA PHE A 41 5.00 -21.32 14.80
C PHE A 41 4.48 -20.52 16.00
N SER A 42 3.19 -20.65 16.30
CA SER A 42 2.56 -19.99 17.43
C SER A 42 3.13 -20.50 18.76
N SER A 43 3.53 -21.77 18.85
CA SER A 43 4.12 -22.35 20.07
C SER A 43 5.54 -21.85 20.34
N ALA A 44 6.25 -21.33 19.32
CA ALA A 44 7.57 -20.74 19.45
C ALA A 44 7.55 -19.24 19.81
N LEU A 45 6.39 -18.58 19.70
CA LEU A 45 6.23 -17.15 19.96
C LEU A 45 5.48 -16.92 21.27
N SER A 46 5.98 -16.00 22.10
CA SER A 46 5.26 -15.53 23.28
C SER A 46 3.99 -14.77 22.87
N GLN A 47 2.98 -14.76 23.74
CA GLN A 47 1.73 -14.04 23.49
C GLN A 47 1.98 -12.55 23.19
N THR A 48 2.87 -11.91 23.94
CA THR A 48 3.29 -10.52 23.72
C THR A 48 3.84 -10.29 22.30
N ASN A 49 4.67 -11.19 21.78
CA ASN A 49 5.21 -11.04 20.43
C ASN A 49 4.13 -11.22 19.36
N LYS A 50 3.20 -12.15 19.56
CA LYS A 50 2.05 -12.33 18.65
C LYS A 50 1.19 -11.08 18.59
N ASP A 51 0.91 -10.48 19.75
CA ASP A 51 0.09 -9.28 19.85
C ASP A 51 0.79 -8.08 19.18
N THR A 52 2.10 -7.91 19.40
CA THR A 52 2.89 -6.86 18.71
C THR A 52 2.88 -7.04 17.21
N ILE A 53 3.15 -8.25 16.70
CA ILE A 53 3.15 -8.54 15.26
C ILE A 53 1.76 -8.32 14.66
N SER A 54 0.70 -8.75 15.35
CA SER A 54 -0.67 -8.54 14.87
C SER A 54 -1.04 -7.06 14.81
N ASN A 55 -0.60 -6.26 15.80
CA ASN A 55 -0.81 -4.81 15.80
C ASN A 55 -0.03 -4.13 14.66
N GLU A 56 1.26 -4.43 14.50
CA GLU A 56 2.07 -3.87 13.40
C GLU A 56 1.49 -4.24 12.03
N ILE A 57 1.04 -5.48 11.83
CA ILE A 57 0.37 -5.91 10.61
C ILE A 57 -0.92 -5.12 10.38
N THR A 58 -1.73 -4.93 11.41
CA THR A 58 -2.99 -4.18 11.31
C THR A 58 -2.74 -2.71 10.95
N ASP A 59 -1.75 -2.09 11.59
CA ASP A 59 -1.34 -0.71 11.31
C ASP A 59 -0.80 -0.57 9.88
N ALA A 60 0.05 -1.51 9.43
CA ALA A 60 0.57 -1.53 8.07
C ALA A 60 -0.54 -1.69 7.02
N LEU A 61 -1.50 -2.58 7.26
CA LEU A 61 -2.65 -2.78 6.37
C LEU A 61 -3.54 -1.53 6.31
N SER A 62 -3.81 -0.89 7.46
CA SER A 62 -4.58 0.35 7.51
C SER A 62 -3.88 1.48 6.75
N TRP A 63 -2.54 1.58 6.87
CA TRP A 63 -1.75 2.53 6.10
C TRP A 63 -1.79 2.24 4.59
N ILE A 64 -1.77 0.97 4.18
CA ILE A 64 -1.90 0.56 2.77
C ILE A 64 -3.28 0.91 2.22
N GLU A 65 -4.37 0.63 2.94
CA GLU A 65 -5.73 0.98 2.50
C GLU A 65 -5.88 2.49 2.30
N SER A 66 -5.42 3.29 3.27
CA SER A 66 -5.44 4.75 3.19
C SER A 66 -4.59 5.29 2.03
N SER A 67 -3.44 4.67 1.77
CA SER A 67 -2.54 5.06 0.68
C SER A 67 -3.08 4.64 -0.69
N SER A 68 -3.66 3.45 -0.82
CA SER A 68 -4.19 2.92 -2.08
C SER A 68 -5.38 3.73 -2.60
N ASP A 69 -6.32 4.13 -1.73
CA ASP A 69 -7.44 4.99 -2.14
C ASP A 69 -6.97 6.35 -2.66
N ALA A 70 -6.00 6.96 -1.98
CA ALA A 70 -5.38 8.21 -2.42
C ALA A 70 -4.67 8.07 -3.77
N LEU A 71 -3.93 6.97 -3.99
CA LEU A 71 -3.28 6.69 -5.28
C LEU A 71 -4.29 6.35 -6.39
N MET A 72 -5.37 5.65 -6.08
CA MET A 72 -6.42 5.33 -7.06
C MET A 72 -7.15 6.59 -7.52
N LEU A 73 -7.41 7.54 -6.61
CA LEU A 73 -7.99 8.85 -6.96
C LEU A 73 -7.06 9.67 -7.87
N LEU A 74 -5.74 9.55 -7.70
CA LEU A 74 -4.75 10.21 -8.57
C LEU A 74 -4.68 9.55 -9.95
N THR A 75 -4.76 8.22 -10.03
CA THR A 75 -4.73 7.47 -11.31
C THR A 75 -6.03 7.56 -12.11
N LEU A 76 -7.19 7.64 -11.44
CA LEU A 76 -8.50 7.81 -12.08
C LEU A 76 -8.76 9.26 -12.52
N ASN A 77 -7.99 10.24 -12.04
CA ASN A 77 -8.23 11.64 -12.36
C ASN A 77 -7.04 12.41 -12.97
N PRO A 78 -6.53 12.00 -14.14
CA PRO A 78 -5.64 12.84 -14.94
C PRO A 78 -6.40 13.91 -15.75
N ASN A 79 -7.72 13.72 -16.01
CA ASN A 79 -8.48 14.57 -16.94
C ASN A 79 -9.38 15.64 -16.31
N LYS A 80 -9.78 15.59 -15.02
CA LYS A 80 -10.64 16.65 -14.45
C LYS A 80 -9.90 17.90 -13.99
N LYS A 81 -8.56 17.92 -13.97
CA LYS A 81 -7.82 19.19 -13.80
C LYS A 81 -7.97 20.11 -15.02
N ASN A 82 -8.28 19.57 -16.21
CA ASN A 82 -8.47 20.34 -17.44
C ASN A 82 -9.94 20.60 -17.82
N LEU A 83 -10.91 20.15 -16.99
CA LEU A 83 -12.35 20.34 -17.26
C LEU A 83 -13.01 21.40 -16.36
N LYS A 84 -12.22 22.26 -15.72
CA LYS A 84 -12.70 23.50 -15.07
C LYS A 84 -12.13 24.73 -15.77
N ILE A 85 -12.24 24.79 -17.09
CA ILE A 85 -12.14 26.04 -17.85
C ILE A 85 -13.23 26.01 -18.95
N ASN A 86 -14.48 26.21 -18.52
CA ASN A 86 -15.47 27.12 -19.09
C ASN A 86 -16.68 27.16 -18.14
#